data_AF-A0A1F9VNJ4-F1
#
_entry.id   AF-A0A1F9VNJ4-F1
#
_cell.length_a   1.000
_cell.length_b   1.000
_cell.length_c   1.000
_cell.angle_alpha   90.00
_cell.angle_beta   90.00
_cell.angle_gamma   90.00
#
_symmetry.space_group_name_H-M   'P 1'
#
loop_
_entity.id
_entity.type
_entity.pdbx_description
1 polymer ?
#
loop_
_entity_poly.entity_id
_entity_poly.type
_entity_poly.pdbx_seq_one_letter_code
_entity_poly.pdbx_strand_id
1 'polypeptide(L)'
;MNKSELTLKNILLFLYYWLCLGFFLGTLVLMGPVRWLAVYSRAHDWSAPKEKALVLLFIGILAVVSALCARLFASKAMASISKPVKAALAGTALGLFLVSLWFWMNPKLMIDKTMEVTFSNYSGTEFIFGPYPEKEKLQELKKEYYTAVISLLSPAVVPFEPALMGREAAAAKEAGIELISIPMLPWVSTNDHVEGRIEELVKRGGGKYYVHCYLGKDRVNIFKKLLSSKAAGAKITSQDPGGMRTLYDIKKFERGAIAILDRDVFFTPYPTDEEFFGYILNGSVKTLVSLLDPANKEDLPWINKEKAISVKYKMKYANYSWKTMSAEKKEAALKEIMKLEKPAVIHAFLSQSPECVDFVDTYNRLKAR
;
A
#
# COMPACT_ATOMS: atom_id res chain seq x y z
N MET A 1 8.94 -20.55 44.75
CA MET A 1 8.65 -20.38 43.30
C MET A 1 7.98 -21.66 42.81
N ASN A 2 6.64 -21.72 42.82
CA ASN A 2 5.92 -22.88 42.27
C ASN A 2 6.13 -22.91 40.76
N LYS A 3 6.67 -24.02 40.24
CA LYS A 3 6.66 -24.34 38.80
C LYS A 3 5.20 -24.28 38.37
N SER A 4 4.80 -23.25 37.61
CA SER A 4 3.51 -23.30 36.95
C SER A 4 3.61 -24.43 35.93
N GLU A 5 2.98 -25.57 36.20
CA GLU A 5 2.84 -26.59 35.18
C GLU A 5 2.18 -25.95 33.96
N LEU A 6 2.81 -26.11 32.79
CA LEU A 6 2.24 -25.71 31.51
C LEU A 6 1.02 -26.60 31.24
N THR A 7 -0.11 -26.25 31.84
CA THR A 7 -1.39 -26.89 31.52
C THR A 7 -1.97 -26.21 30.28
N LEU A 8 -2.68 -26.98 29.44
CA LEU A 8 -3.37 -26.46 28.25
C LEU A 8 -4.27 -25.26 28.59
N LYS A 9 -4.94 -25.31 29.74
CA LYS A 9 -5.78 -24.23 30.25
C LYS A 9 -4.99 -22.92 30.46
N ASN A 10 -3.78 -23.01 31.02
CA ASN A 10 -2.94 -21.84 31.28
C ASN A 10 -2.44 -21.23 29.95
N ILE A 11 -2.11 -22.07 28.99
CA ILE A 11 -1.71 -21.65 27.64
C ILE A 11 -2.87 -20.94 26.94
N LEU A 12 -4.07 -21.54 26.91
CA LEU A 12 -5.25 -20.94 26.28
C LEU A 12 -5.63 -19.60 26.92
N LEU A 13 -5.58 -19.52 28.26
CA LEU A 13 -5.88 -18.29 28.97
C LEU A 13 -4.86 -17.19 28.67
N PHE A 14 -3.58 -17.54 28.62
CA PHE A 14 -2.52 -16.62 28.19
C PHE A 14 -2.74 -16.14 26.76
N LEU A 15 -2.98 -17.05 25.81
CA LEU A 15 -3.20 -16.72 24.40
C LEU A 15 -4.43 -15.83 24.22
N TYR A 16 -5.52 -16.09 24.95
CA TYR A 16 -6.71 -15.25 24.95
C TYR A 16 -6.38 -13.79 25.36
N TYR A 17 -5.70 -13.62 26.50
CA TYR A 17 -5.32 -12.28 26.95
C TYR A 17 -4.29 -11.63 26.03
N TRP A 18 -3.36 -12.41 25.48
CA TRP A 18 -2.35 -11.89 24.56
C TRP A 18 -2.96 -11.40 23.26
N LEU A 19 -3.92 -12.15 22.70
CA LEU A 19 -4.68 -11.71 21.54
C LEU A 19 -5.47 -10.43 21.84
N CYS A 20 -6.29 -10.42 22.90
CA CYS A 20 -7.17 -9.29 23.21
C CYS A 20 -6.40 -8.01 23.54
N LEU A 21 -5.47 -8.11 24.50
CA LEU A 21 -4.67 -6.97 24.95
C LEU A 21 -3.62 -6.58 23.91
N GLY A 22 -3.03 -7.57 23.22
CA GLY A 22 -2.06 -7.31 22.15
C GLY A 22 -2.67 -6.56 20.98
N PHE A 23 -3.89 -6.91 20.56
CA PHE A 23 -4.61 -6.15 19.52
C PHE A 23 -4.92 -4.72 19.96
N PHE A 24 -5.37 -4.53 21.21
CA PHE A 24 -5.65 -3.20 21.76
C PHE A 24 -4.39 -2.33 21.84
N LEU A 25 -3.33 -2.86 22.46
CA LEU A 25 -2.03 -2.17 22.56
C LEU A 25 -1.43 -1.92 21.17
N GLY A 26 -1.56 -2.86 20.25
CA GLY A 26 -1.13 -2.70 18.87
C GLY A 26 -1.83 -1.54 18.18
N THR A 27 -3.13 -1.39 18.40
CA THR A 27 -3.91 -0.25 17.91
C THR A 27 -3.37 1.07 18.47
N LEU A 28 -3.12 1.15 19.78
CA LEU A 28 -2.57 2.36 20.42
C LEU A 28 -1.17 2.69 19.89
N VAL A 29 -0.30 1.68 19.76
CA VAL A 29 1.06 1.86 19.25
C VAL A 29 1.06 2.33 17.80
N LEU A 30 0.22 1.73 16.95
CA LEU A 30 0.08 2.11 15.54
C LEU A 30 -0.44 3.54 15.38
N MET A 31 -1.51 3.87 16.10
CA MET A 31 -2.18 5.17 15.96
C MET A 31 -1.47 6.33 16.66
N GLY A 32 -0.69 6.05 17.71
CA GLY A 32 0.10 7.05 18.43
C GLY A 32 1.57 7.02 18.01
N PRO A 33 2.45 6.30 18.74
CA PRO A 33 3.89 6.31 18.54
C PRO A 33 4.35 6.09 17.10
N VAL A 34 3.80 5.08 16.39
CA VAL A 34 4.24 4.76 15.02
C VAL A 34 3.79 5.84 14.04
N ARG A 35 2.54 6.30 14.12
CA ARG A 35 2.06 7.42 13.27
C ARG A 35 2.86 8.69 13.53
N TRP A 36 3.11 9.03 14.80
CA TRP A 36 3.93 10.17 15.17
C TRP A 36 5.36 10.03 14.63
N LEU A 37 5.98 8.86 14.79
CA LEU A 37 7.30 8.56 14.28
C LEU A 37 7.36 8.73 12.76
N ALA A 38 6.37 8.22 12.02
CA ALA A 38 6.33 8.33 10.57
C ALA A 38 6.14 9.78 10.08
N VAL A 39 5.44 10.63 10.85
CA VAL A 39 5.34 12.06 10.54
C VAL A 39 6.66 12.77 10.87
N TYR A 40 7.23 12.47 12.03
CA TYR A 40 8.47 13.06 12.50
C TYR A 40 9.67 12.68 11.60
N SER A 41 9.75 11.42 11.18
CA SER A 41 10.81 10.89 10.32
C SER A 41 10.83 11.61 8.98
N ARG A 42 9.65 11.79 8.37
CA ARG A 42 9.46 12.52 7.12
C ARG A 42 9.81 14.00 7.25
N ALA A 43 9.47 14.64 8.36
CA ALA A 43 9.79 16.05 8.60
C ALA A 43 11.31 16.31 8.80
N HIS A 44 12.09 15.27 9.08
CA HIS A 44 13.53 15.39 9.38
C HIS A 44 14.41 14.54 8.44
N ASP A 45 13.88 14.14 7.27
CA ASP A 45 14.59 13.38 6.24
C ASP A 45 15.34 12.14 6.80
N TRP A 46 14.72 11.45 7.76
CA TRP A 46 15.33 10.27 8.37
C TRP A 46 15.61 9.19 7.34
N SER A 47 16.69 8.45 7.53
CA SER A 47 17.00 7.34 6.63
C SER A 47 16.02 6.19 6.85
N ALA A 48 15.55 5.58 5.76
CA ALA A 48 14.64 4.42 5.81
C ALA A 48 15.11 3.29 6.74
N PRO A 49 16.42 2.97 6.88
CA PRO A 49 16.90 2.01 7.87
C PRO A 49 16.65 2.43 9.32
N LYS A 50 16.80 3.73 9.66
CA LYS A 50 16.54 4.24 11.01
C LYS A 50 15.05 4.20 11.34
N GLU A 51 14.19 4.60 10.40
CA GLU A 51 12.74 4.49 10.57
C GLU A 51 12.32 3.03 10.74
N LYS A 52 12.76 2.13 9.86
CA LYS A 52 12.47 0.69 9.97
C LYS A 52 12.96 0.10 11.29
N ALA A 53 14.16 0.45 11.74
CA ALA A 53 14.71 -0.03 13.01
C ALA A 53 13.86 0.42 14.20
N LEU A 54 13.38 1.67 14.21
CA LEU A 54 12.52 2.19 15.28
C LEU A 54 11.11 1.62 15.24
N VAL A 55 10.54 1.41 14.05
CA VAL A 55 9.26 0.69 13.92
C VAL A 55 9.40 -0.74 14.41
N LEU A 56 10.48 -1.45 14.04
CA LEU A 56 10.75 -2.80 14.55
C LEU A 56 10.99 -2.81 16.06
N LEU A 57 11.65 -1.78 16.61
CA LEU A 57 11.81 -1.61 18.04
C LEU A 57 10.45 -1.45 18.72
N PHE A 58 9.55 -0.63 18.18
CA PHE A 58 8.19 -0.49 18.71
C PHE A 58 7.39 -1.79 18.62
N ILE A 59 7.52 -2.56 17.54
CA ILE A 59 6.90 -3.88 17.41
C ILE A 59 7.48 -4.86 18.45
N GLY A 60 8.79 -4.86 18.66
CA GLY A 60 9.45 -5.68 19.67
C GLY A 60 9.01 -5.31 21.09
N ILE A 61 8.98 -4.02 21.42
CA ILE A 61 8.46 -3.50 22.69
C ILE A 61 6.99 -3.91 22.85
N LEU A 62 6.16 -3.74 21.83
CA LEU A 62 4.76 -4.14 21.83
C LEU A 62 4.61 -5.63 22.11
N ALA A 63 5.39 -6.50 21.46
CA ALA A 63 5.35 -7.94 21.66
C ALA A 63 5.70 -8.31 23.12
N VAL A 64 6.76 -7.71 23.67
CA VAL A 64 7.18 -7.95 25.06
C VAL A 64 6.13 -7.42 26.05
N VAL A 65 5.68 -6.17 25.88
CA VAL A 65 4.70 -5.54 26.77
C VAL A 65 3.36 -6.29 26.72
N SER A 66 2.88 -6.65 25.53
CA SER A 66 1.65 -7.44 25.39
C SER A 66 1.75 -8.81 26.03
N ALA A 67 2.89 -9.51 25.89
CA ALA A 67 3.13 -10.79 26.55
C ALA A 67 3.21 -10.65 28.09
N LEU A 68 3.85 -9.60 28.60
CA LEU A 68 3.92 -9.32 30.04
C LEU A 68 2.53 -9.00 30.60
N CYS A 69 1.76 -8.14 29.94
CA CYS A 69 0.38 -7.82 30.31
C CYS A 69 -0.50 -9.09 30.29
N ALA A 70 -0.39 -9.90 29.24
CA ALA A 70 -1.13 -11.15 29.14
C ALA A 70 -0.77 -12.13 30.25
N ARG A 71 0.52 -12.25 30.58
CA ARG A 71 1.00 -13.08 31.71
C ARG A 71 0.45 -12.57 33.04
N LEU A 72 0.42 -11.26 33.27
CA LEU A 72 -0.13 -10.66 34.49
C LEU A 72 -1.65 -10.88 34.62
N PHE A 73 -2.39 -10.73 33.52
CA PHE A 73 -3.83 -10.99 33.52
C PHE A 73 -4.13 -12.48 33.71
N ALA A 74 -3.42 -13.36 33.01
CA ALA A 74 -3.56 -14.79 33.16
C ALA A 74 -3.20 -15.25 34.58
N SER A 75 -2.09 -14.76 35.16
CA SER A 75 -1.68 -15.13 36.52
C SER A 75 -2.68 -14.67 37.57
N LYS A 76 -3.18 -13.43 37.48
CA LYS A 76 -4.22 -12.93 38.38
C LYS A 76 -5.54 -13.69 38.23
N ALA A 77 -5.94 -14.02 37.00
CA ALA A 77 -7.15 -14.80 36.76
C ALA A 77 -7.03 -16.25 37.28
N MET A 78 -5.83 -16.85 37.22
CA MET A 78 -5.58 -18.18 37.78
C MET A 78 -5.54 -18.16 39.31
N ALA A 79 -4.84 -17.19 39.90
CA ALA A 79 -4.67 -17.04 41.34
C ALA A 79 -5.97 -16.64 42.06
N SER A 80 -6.89 -15.97 41.36
CA SER A 80 -8.16 -15.59 41.94
C SER A 80 -9.04 -16.81 42.21
N ILE A 81 -9.66 -16.87 43.40
CA ILE A 81 -10.67 -17.88 43.74
C ILE A 81 -12.06 -17.40 43.30
N SER A 82 -12.27 -16.07 43.27
CA SER A 82 -13.55 -15.44 42.96
C SER A 82 -13.88 -15.52 41.46
N LYS A 83 -14.97 -16.23 41.12
CA LYS A 83 -15.51 -16.27 39.74
C LYS A 83 -15.80 -14.87 39.19
N PRO A 84 -16.42 -13.94 39.94
CA PRO A 84 -16.60 -12.55 39.50
C PRO A 84 -15.32 -11.87 39.03
N VAL A 85 -14.22 -12.02 39.76
CA VAL A 85 -12.93 -11.39 39.40
C VAL A 85 -12.39 -11.97 38.09
N LYS A 86 -12.50 -13.27 37.87
CA LYS A 86 -12.08 -13.90 36.60
C LYS A 86 -12.90 -13.38 35.43
N ALA A 87 -14.22 -13.30 35.60
CA ALA A 87 -15.13 -12.78 34.60
C ALA A 87 -14.83 -11.30 34.30
N ALA A 88 -14.56 -10.48 35.31
CA ALA A 88 -14.21 -9.07 35.15
C ALA A 88 -12.90 -8.88 34.38
N LEU A 89 -11.87 -9.68 34.64
CA LEU A 89 -10.60 -9.62 33.91
C LEU A 89 -10.78 -10.03 32.44
N ALA A 90 -11.47 -11.14 32.19
CA ALA A 90 -11.74 -11.62 30.83
C ALA A 90 -12.62 -10.64 30.04
N GLY A 91 -13.65 -10.11 30.70
CA GLY A 91 -14.56 -9.11 30.14
C GLY A 91 -13.87 -7.79 29.85
N THR A 92 -12.97 -7.32 30.73
CA THR A 92 -12.17 -6.12 30.47
C THR A 92 -11.28 -6.28 29.24
N ALA A 93 -10.56 -7.41 29.14
CA ALA A 93 -9.69 -7.66 27.99
C ALA A 93 -10.49 -7.72 26.68
N LEU A 94 -11.66 -8.40 26.69
CA LEU A 94 -12.57 -8.43 25.56
C LEU A 94 -13.10 -7.04 25.22
N GLY A 95 -13.49 -6.24 26.23
CA GLY A 95 -13.96 -4.88 26.05
C GLY A 95 -12.92 -4.00 25.35
N LEU A 96 -11.65 -4.08 25.76
CA LEU A 96 -10.56 -3.37 25.11
C LEU A 96 -10.36 -3.82 23.65
N PHE A 97 -10.39 -5.14 23.40
CA PHE A 97 -10.35 -5.68 22.04
C PHE A 97 -11.49 -5.14 21.17
N LEU A 98 -12.73 -5.16 21.68
CA LEU A 98 -13.92 -4.68 20.97
C LEU A 98 -13.88 -3.17 20.73
N VAL A 99 -13.36 -2.38 21.66
CA VAL A 99 -13.15 -0.93 21.48
C VAL A 99 -12.15 -0.67 20.35
N SER A 100 -11.04 -1.40 20.30
CA SER A 100 -10.10 -1.29 19.17
C SER A 100 -10.71 -1.75 17.86
N LEU A 101 -11.45 -2.86 17.87
CA LEU A 101 -12.13 -3.34 16.67
C LEU A 101 -13.13 -2.29 16.16
N TRP A 102 -13.93 -1.72 17.06
CA TRP A 102 -14.83 -0.61 16.75
C TRP A 102 -14.07 0.58 16.17
N PHE A 103 -12.93 0.97 16.75
CA PHE A 103 -12.08 2.04 16.23
C PHE A 103 -11.68 1.78 14.76
N TRP A 104 -11.19 0.57 14.44
CA TRP A 104 -10.83 0.17 13.07
C TRP A 104 -12.04 0.05 12.12
N MET A 105 -13.25 -0.06 12.64
CA MET A 105 -14.49 -0.06 11.86
C MET A 105 -15.10 1.33 11.67
N ASN A 106 -14.43 2.40 12.11
CA ASN A 106 -14.86 3.79 11.95
C ASN A 106 -13.76 4.61 11.23
N PRO A 107 -13.69 4.55 9.88
CA PRO A 107 -12.65 5.23 9.09
C PRO A 107 -12.53 6.72 9.40
N LYS A 108 -13.64 7.40 9.74
CA LYS A 108 -13.68 8.81 10.14
C LYS A 108 -12.71 9.17 11.28
N LEU A 109 -12.38 8.23 12.16
CA LEU A 109 -11.41 8.45 13.25
C LEU A 109 -9.94 8.38 12.79
N MET A 110 -9.70 7.85 11.58
CA MET A 110 -8.37 7.66 11.01
C MET A 110 -8.08 8.62 9.87
N ILE A 111 -9.12 9.03 9.13
CA ILE A 111 -9.05 10.02 8.06
C ILE A 111 -8.70 11.37 8.67
N ASP A 112 -7.60 11.96 8.23
CA ASP A 112 -7.24 13.32 8.59
C ASP A 112 -8.07 14.32 7.77
N LYS A 113 -8.45 15.47 8.35
CA LYS A 113 -9.18 16.51 7.60
C LYS A 113 -8.33 17.12 6.47
N THR A 114 -7.03 16.92 6.52
CA THR A 114 -6.05 17.34 5.52
C THR A 114 -5.89 16.34 4.37
N MET A 115 -6.61 15.22 4.37
CA MET A 115 -6.53 14.27 3.26
C MET A 115 -7.08 14.90 1.98
N GLU A 116 -6.16 15.18 1.05
CA GLU A 116 -6.45 15.90 -0.18
C GLU A 116 -7.39 15.13 -1.10
N VAL A 117 -8.41 15.85 -1.60
CA VAL A 117 -9.28 15.37 -2.65
C VAL A 117 -8.65 15.75 -3.99
N THR A 118 -8.36 14.76 -4.84
CA THR A 118 -7.80 15.03 -6.17
C THR A 118 -8.86 14.94 -7.25
N PHE A 119 -8.69 15.75 -8.30
CA PHE A 119 -9.63 15.87 -9.41
C PHE A 119 -8.99 15.40 -10.71
N SER A 120 -9.76 14.70 -11.53
CA SER A 120 -9.40 14.39 -12.92
C SER A 120 -10.63 14.46 -13.81
N ASN A 121 -10.50 15.07 -14.98
CA ASN A 121 -11.56 15.06 -16.00
C ASN A 121 -11.13 14.19 -17.18
N TYR A 122 -11.98 13.24 -17.58
CA TYR A 122 -11.76 12.34 -18.70
C TYR A 122 -12.99 12.36 -19.62
N SER A 123 -12.82 12.88 -20.84
CA SER A 123 -13.86 12.84 -21.88
C SER A 123 -15.24 13.39 -21.44
N GLY A 124 -15.25 14.47 -20.66
CA GLY A 124 -16.49 15.08 -20.14
C GLY A 124 -17.05 14.41 -18.88
N THR A 125 -16.33 13.43 -18.34
CA THR A 125 -16.62 12.78 -17.05
C THR A 125 -15.64 13.27 -15.99
N GLU A 126 -16.17 13.73 -14.86
CA GLU A 126 -15.36 14.16 -13.72
C GLU A 126 -15.19 13.01 -12.72
N PHE A 127 -13.93 12.73 -12.35
CA PHE A 127 -13.58 11.79 -11.30
C PHE A 127 -12.91 12.53 -10.16
N ILE A 128 -13.48 12.38 -8.97
CA ILE A 128 -13.01 12.98 -7.74
C ILE A 128 -12.58 11.87 -6.81
N PHE A 129 -11.38 11.97 -6.27
CA PHE A 129 -10.74 10.91 -5.51
C PHE A 129 -10.62 11.30 -4.05
N GLY A 130 -11.01 10.41 -3.13
CA GLY A 130 -10.91 10.70 -1.70
C GLY A 130 -11.06 9.48 -0.78
N PRO A 131 -11.17 9.72 0.53
CA PRO A 131 -11.31 8.67 1.53
C PRO A 131 -12.73 8.08 1.58
N TYR A 132 -12.94 7.05 2.42
CA TYR A 132 -14.25 6.43 2.59
C TYR A 132 -15.34 7.47 2.96
N PRO A 133 -16.44 7.58 2.17
CA PRO A 133 -17.50 8.54 2.42
C PRO A 133 -18.50 7.97 3.44
N GLU A 134 -18.63 8.64 4.58
CA GLU A 134 -19.73 8.36 5.52
C GLU A 134 -21.07 8.83 4.93
N LYS A 135 -22.17 8.42 5.58
CA LYS A 135 -23.54 8.73 5.14
C LYS A 135 -23.77 10.21 4.82
N GLU A 136 -23.28 11.12 5.66
CA GLU A 136 -23.45 12.56 5.44
C GLU A 136 -22.74 13.02 4.17
N LYS A 137 -21.55 12.46 3.87
CA LYS A 137 -20.82 12.77 2.65
C LYS A 137 -21.54 12.22 1.42
N LEU A 138 -22.13 11.03 1.49
CA LEU A 138 -22.95 10.49 0.38
C LEU A 138 -24.14 11.39 0.05
N GLN A 139 -24.79 11.96 1.06
CA GLN A 139 -25.87 12.93 0.88
C GLN A 139 -25.37 14.25 0.28
N GLU A 140 -24.22 14.74 0.72
CA GLU A 140 -23.56 15.92 0.16
C GLU A 140 -23.19 15.69 -1.31
N LEU A 141 -22.58 14.55 -1.64
CA LEU A 141 -22.25 14.17 -3.02
C LEU A 141 -23.52 14.14 -3.90
N LYS A 142 -24.63 13.62 -3.40
CA LYS A 142 -25.90 13.66 -4.15
C LYS A 142 -26.37 15.09 -4.41
N LYS A 143 -26.28 15.98 -3.41
CA LYS A 143 -26.65 17.41 -3.53
C LYS A 143 -25.72 18.16 -4.48
N GLU A 144 -24.46 17.75 -4.56
CA GLU A 144 -23.46 18.24 -5.52
C GLU A 144 -23.58 17.60 -6.92
N TYR A 145 -24.69 16.90 -7.19
CA TYR A 145 -24.99 16.29 -8.48
C TYR A 145 -23.99 15.22 -8.93
N TYR A 146 -23.38 14.50 -7.98
CA TYR A 146 -22.63 13.30 -8.32
C TYR A 146 -23.56 12.22 -8.88
N THR A 147 -23.12 11.62 -9.98
CA THR A 147 -23.80 10.52 -10.67
C THR A 147 -23.72 9.25 -9.84
N ALA A 148 -22.52 8.90 -9.39
CA ALA A 148 -22.26 7.67 -8.65
C ALA A 148 -21.03 7.78 -7.74
N VAL A 149 -20.97 6.86 -6.78
CA VAL A 149 -19.79 6.60 -5.95
C VAL A 149 -19.18 5.27 -6.38
N ILE A 150 -17.86 5.25 -6.60
CA ILE A 150 -17.08 4.08 -6.97
C ILE A 150 -16.27 3.62 -5.76
N SER A 151 -16.61 2.44 -5.26
CA SER A 151 -15.97 1.83 -4.08
C SER A 151 -14.91 0.82 -4.50
N LEU A 152 -13.67 1.07 -4.08
CA LEU A 152 -12.52 0.18 -4.29
C LEU A 152 -12.30 -0.80 -3.13
N LEU A 153 -13.25 -0.85 -2.18
CA LEU A 153 -13.23 -1.80 -1.07
C LEU A 153 -13.40 -3.24 -1.56
N SER A 154 -12.74 -4.17 -0.89
CA SER A 154 -12.71 -5.58 -1.26
C SER A 154 -13.27 -6.47 -0.16
N PRO A 155 -14.16 -7.44 -0.51
CA PRO A 155 -14.72 -8.37 0.46
C PRO A 155 -13.66 -9.31 1.07
N ALA A 156 -12.47 -9.39 0.47
CA ALA A 156 -11.37 -10.20 0.98
C ALA A 156 -10.63 -9.58 2.18
N VAL A 157 -10.84 -8.28 2.47
CA VAL A 157 -10.18 -7.58 3.59
C VAL A 157 -11.02 -7.72 4.86
N VAL A 158 -11.12 -8.95 5.36
CA VAL A 158 -11.92 -9.33 6.53
C VAL A 158 -11.21 -8.88 7.82
N PRO A 159 -11.95 -8.39 8.85
CA PRO A 159 -13.41 -8.17 8.88
C PRO A 159 -13.84 -6.75 8.47
N PHE A 160 -12.90 -5.87 8.15
CA PHE A 160 -13.15 -4.43 8.12
C PHE A 160 -13.94 -3.98 6.89
N GLU A 161 -13.47 -4.31 5.69
CA GLU A 161 -14.06 -3.79 4.45
C GLU A 161 -15.45 -4.39 4.15
N PRO A 162 -15.73 -5.69 4.37
CA PRO A 162 -17.08 -6.23 4.17
C PRO A 162 -18.16 -5.50 4.98
N ALA A 163 -17.87 -5.18 6.24
CA ALA A 163 -18.82 -4.46 7.09
C ALA A 163 -19.04 -3.03 6.60
N LEU A 164 -17.99 -2.35 6.14
CA LEU A 164 -18.09 -1.01 5.56
C LEU A 164 -18.86 -1.00 4.25
N MET A 165 -18.62 -1.96 3.36
CA MET A 165 -19.35 -2.11 2.10
C MET A 165 -20.86 -2.27 2.34
N GLY A 166 -21.26 -3.03 3.37
CA GLY A 166 -22.68 -3.17 3.74
C GLY A 166 -23.31 -1.85 4.22
N ARG A 167 -22.59 -1.08 5.04
CA ARG A 167 -23.04 0.24 5.52
C ARG A 167 -23.13 1.25 4.37
N GLU A 168 -22.12 1.26 3.51
CA GLU A 168 -22.04 2.11 2.32
C GLU A 168 -23.20 1.83 1.37
N ALA A 169 -23.49 0.56 1.07
CA ALA A 169 -24.61 0.19 0.20
C ALA A 169 -25.95 0.67 0.75
N ALA A 170 -26.17 0.53 2.07
CA ALA A 170 -27.38 1.02 2.72
C ALA A 170 -27.47 2.55 2.67
N ALA A 171 -26.38 3.25 2.98
CA ALA A 171 -26.34 4.70 2.99
C ALA A 171 -26.45 5.31 1.58
N ALA A 172 -25.85 4.69 0.57
CA ALA A 172 -25.97 5.11 -0.82
C ALA A 172 -27.40 4.98 -1.33
N LYS A 173 -28.07 3.86 -0.99
CA LYS A 173 -29.50 3.65 -1.30
C LYS A 173 -30.37 4.70 -0.64
N GLU A 174 -30.12 5.03 0.63
CA GLU A 174 -30.86 6.07 1.36
C GLU A 174 -30.62 7.48 0.78
N ALA A 175 -29.37 7.79 0.40
CA ALA A 175 -29.01 9.06 -0.23
C ALA A 175 -29.50 9.16 -1.69
N GLY A 176 -29.95 8.07 -2.31
CA GLY A 176 -30.36 8.04 -3.71
C GLY A 176 -29.21 8.26 -4.69
N ILE A 177 -28.00 7.86 -4.32
CA ILE A 177 -26.79 7.88 -5.16
C ILE A 177 -26.42 6.46 -5.58
N GLU A 178 -26.03 6.29 -6.84
CA GLU A 178 -25.61 4.98 -7.35
C GLU A 178 -24.28 4.58 -6.71
N LEU A 179 -24.16 3.33 -6.26
CA LEU A 179 -22.93 2.75 -5.76
C LEU A 179 -22.41 1.72 -6.76
N ILE A 180 -21.20 1.93 -7.26
CA ILE A 180 -20.51 1.05 -8.20
C ILE A 180 -19.35 0.39 -7.45
N SER A 181 -19.45 -0.91 -7.20
CA SER A 181 -18.37 -1.66 -6.55
C SER A 181 -17.35 -2.15 -7.59
N ILE A 182 -16.07 -1.80 -7.38
CA ILE A 182 -14.92 -2.27 -8.16
C ILE A 182 -13.81 -2.69 -7.18
N PRO A 183 -13.92 -3.88 -6.55
CA PRO A 183 -13.00 -4.31 -5.51
C PRO A 183 -11.53 -4.26 -5.93
N MET A 184 -10.65 -3.69 -5.10
CA MET A 184 -9.20 -3.74 -5.34
C MET A 184 -8.47 -4.26 -4.11
N LEU A 185 -7.57 -5.22 -4.31
CA LEU A 185 -6.68 -5.69 -3.25
C LEU A 185 -5.47 -4.74 -3.14
N PRO A 186 -5.14 -4.25 -1.93
CA PRO A 186 -4.09 -3.26 -1.78
C PRO A 186 -2.65 -3.81 -1.94
N TRP A 187 -2.48 -5.11 -2.17
CA TRP A 187 -1.17 -5.78 -2.31
C TRP A 187 -1.04 -6.60 -3.61
N VAL A 188 -1.99 -6.47 -4.56
CA VAL A 188 -1.97 -7.23 -5.82
C VAL A 188 -1.81 -6.27 -6.99
N SER A 189 -0.82 -6.49 -7.83
CA SER A 189 -0.47 -5.62 -8.95
C SER A 189 -1.32 -5.86 -10.21
N THR A 190 -1.88 -7.06 -10.38
CA THR A 190 -2.63 -7.43 -11.60
C THR A 190 -4.04 -6.87 -11.62
N ASN A 191 -4.89 -6.99 -10.59
CA ASN A 191 -6.25 -6.38 -10.55
C ASN A 191 -7.01 -6.42 -11.91
N ASP A 192 -7.03 -7.57 -12.58
CA ASP A 192 -7.41 -7.68 -14.00
C ASP A 192 -8.89 -7.36 -14.27
N HIS A 193 -9.76 -7.64 -13.31
CA HIS A 193 -11.19 -7.33 -13.41
C HIS A 193 -11.51 -5.83 -13.36
N VAL A 194 -10.59 -4.99 -12.89
CA VAL A 194 -10.78 -3.53 -12.79
C VAL A 194 -10.87 -2.89 -14.18
N GLU A 195 -10.13 -3.42 -15.16
CA GLU A 195 -10.05 -2.84 -16.51
C GLU A 195 -11.40 -2.83 -17.22
N GLY A 196 -12.11 -3.96 -17.22
CA GLY A 196 -13.41 -4.06 -17.88
C GLY A 196 -14.43 -3.08 -17.29
N ARG A 197 -14.38 -2.89 -15.96
CA ARG A 197 -15.25 -1.94 -15.26
C ARG A 197 -14.89 -0.48 -15.56
N ILE A 198 -13.60 -0.16 -15.69
CA ILE A 198 -13.16 1.18 -16.12
C ILE A 198 -13.63 1.45 -17.56
N GLU A 199 -13.51 0.48 -18.47
CA GLU A 199 -13.98 0.63 -19.85
C GLU A 199 -15.50 0.85 -19.92
N GLU A 200 -16.27 0.13 -19.11
CA GLU A 200 -17.72 0.35 -18.95
C GLU A 200 -18.03 1.78 -18.46
N LEU A 201 -17.32 2.27 -17.44
CA LEU A 201 -17.49 3.62 -16.91
C LEU A 201 -17.15 4.72 -17.93
N VAL A 202 -16.05 4.54 -18.66
CA VAL A 202 -15.63 5.48 -19.71
C VAL A 202 -16.62 5.47 -20.87
N LYS A 203 -17.11 4.29 -21.28
CA LYS A 203 -18.13 4.16 -22.34
C LYS A 203 -19.48 4.73 -21.92
N ARG A 204 -19.86 4.60 -20.65
CA ARG A 204 -21.08 5.19 -20.11
C ARG A 204 -21.11 6.70 -20.33
N GLY A 205 -19.96 7.35 -20.14
CA GLY A 205 -19.73 8.76 -20.47
C GLY A 205 -20.55 9.74 -19.63
N GLY A 206 -20.00 10.93 -19.41
CA GLY A 206 -20.66 12.00 -18.67
C GLY A 206 -20.89 11.74 -17.19
N GLY A 207 -21.05 12.82 -16.44
CA GLY A 207 -21.35 12.77 -15.01
C GLY A 207 -20.14 12.97 -14.10
N LYS A 208 -20.40 12.94 -12.79
CA LYS A 208 -19.43 13.25 -11.74
C LYS A 208 -19.36 12.07 -10.76
N TYR A 209 -18.18 11.44 -10.67
CA TYR A 209 -17.96 10.20 -9.93
C TYR A 209 -17.03 10.44 -8.74
N TYR A 210 -17.39 9.94 -7.57
CA TYR A 210 -16.52 9.95 -6.39
C TYR A 210 -15.88 8.57 -6.23
N VAL A 211 -14.57 8.47 -6.40
CA VAL A 211 -13.81 7.23 -6.26
C VAL A 211 -13.11 7.22 -4.91
N HIS A 212 -13.26 6.14 -4.14
CA HIS A 212 -12.61 6.03 -2.85
C HIS A 212 -12.10 4.62 -2.57
N CYS A 213 -11.19 4.54 -1.61
CA CYS A 213 -10.88 3.30 -0.91
C CYS A 213 -10.96 3.56 0.60
N TYR A 214 -10.34 2.74 1.44
CA TYR A 214 -10.38 2.93 2.89
C TYR A 214 -9.84 4.32 3.30
N LEU A 215 -8.60 4.64 2.91
CA LEU A 215 -7.97 5.94 3.16
C LEU A 215 -7.97 6.86 1.94
N GLY A 216 -8.29 6.40 0.73
CA GLY A 216 -8.21 7.24 -0.47
C GLY A 216 -6.79 7.53 -0.97
N LYS A 217 -5.81 6.67 -0.66
CA LYS A 217 -4.40 6.82 -1.10
C LYS A 217 -4.04 5.84 -2.21
N ASP A 218 -3.50 4.68 -1.86
CA ASP A 218 -2.79 3.80 -2.80
C ASP A 218 -3.71 3.22 -3.91
N ARG A 219 -4.82 2.58 -3.53
CA ARG A 219 -5.77 2.00 -4.51
C ARG A 219 -6.38 3.05 -5.44
N VAL A 220 -6.63 4.24 -4.90
CA VAL A 220 -7.23 5.38 -5.61
C VAL A 220 -6.26 5.90 -6.68
N ASN A 221 -4.98 6.07 -6.35
CA ASN A 221 -3.96 6.51 -7.30
C ASN A 221 -3.74 5.50 -8.43
N ILE A 222 -3.79 4.20 -8.11
CA ILE A 222 -3.64 3.14 -9.11
C ILE A 222 -4.85 3.09 -10.03
N PHE A 223 -6.06 3.23 -9.47
CA PHE A 223 -7.27 3.38 -10.27
C PHE A 223 -7.16 4.59 -11.22
N LYS A 224 -6.68 5.73 -10.73
CA LYS A 224 -6.43 6.94 -11.54
C LYS A 224 -5.46 6.67 -12.69
N LYS A 225 -4.40 5.89 -12.47
CA LYS A 225 -3.46 5.48 -13.54
C LYS A 225 -4.12 4.58 -14.57
N LEU A 226 -4.88 3.57 -14.15
CA LEU A 226 -5.62 2.70 -15.07
C LEU A 226 -6.67 3.47 -15.88
N LEU A 227 -7.36 4.41 -15.24
CA LEU A 227 -8.31 5.27 -15.92
C LEU A 227 -7.62 6.12 -17.00
N SER A 228 -6.47 6.70 -16.67
CA SER A 228 -5.63 7.44 -17.63
C SER A 228 -5.05 6.54 -18.73
N SER A 229 -4.82 5.26 -18.43
CA SER A 229 -4.35 4.29 -19.41
C SER A 229 -5.45 3.91 -20.41
N LYS A 230 -6.71 3.90 -20.02
CA LYS A 230 -7.81 3.54 -20.93
C LYS A 230 -8.47 4.73 -21.62
N ALA A 231 -8.54 5.88 -20.96
CA ALA A 231 -9.05 7.12 -21.57
C ALA A 231 -7.96 7.75 -22.45
N ALA A 232 -8.01 7.52 -23.77
CA ALA A 232 -7.06 8.07 -24.72
C ALA A 232 -6.99 9.61 -24.68
N GLY A 233 -5.84 10.18 -24.28
CA GLY A 233 -5.51 11.59 -24.52
C GLY A 233 -5.96 12.62 -23.48
N ALA A 234 -6.48 12.23 -22.32
CA ALA A 234 -6.91 13.21 -21.31
C ALA A 234 -5.73 13.84 -20.56
N LYS A 235 -5.70 15.18 -20.51
CA LYS A 235 -4.79 15.95 -19.65
C LYS A 235 -5.23 15.80 -18.19
N ILE A 236 -4.46 15.06 -17.41
CA ILE A 236 -4.60 15.07 -15.94
C ILE A 236 -4.21 16.48 -15.47
N THR A 237 -5.18 17.27 -15.04
CA THR A 237 -4.92 18.51 -14.29
C THR A 237 -4.73 18.14 -12.82
N SER A 238 -3.66 17.42 -12.51
CA SER A 238 -3.33 17.10 -11.12
C SER A 238 -2.60 18.29 -10.51
N GLN A 239 -3.16 18.87 -9.45
CA GLN A 239 -2.31 19.38 -8.39
C GLN A 239 -1.54 18.19 -7.79
N ASP A 240 -0.24 18.41 -7.58
CA ASP A 240 0.73 17.43 -7.12
C ASP A 240 0.21 16.75 -5.83
N PRO A 241 0.23 15.43 -5.71
CA PRO A 241 -0.48 14.73 -4.64
C PRO A 241 0.38 14.71 -3.38
N GLY A 242 -0.05 15.43 -2.34
CA GLY A 242 0.42 15.24 -0.98
C GLY A 242 -0.02 13.85 -0.44
N GLY A 243 0.54 12.77 -0.97
CA GLY A 243 0.17 11.42 -0.55
C GLY A 243 0.58 10.23 -1.41
N MET A 244 1.20 10.43 -2.58
CA MET A 244 1.80 9.31 -3.34
C MET A 244 3.10 8.85 -2.67
N ARG A 245 3.25 7.53 -2.49
CA ARG A 245 4.54 6.94 -2.14
C ARG A 245 5.40 6.88 -3.39
N THR A 246 6.62 7.37 -3.29
CA THR A 246 7.60 7.46 -4.37
C THR A 246 8.89 6.73 -4.00
N LEU A 247 9.74 6.46 -4.99
CA LEU A 247 11.05 5.86 -4.75
C LEU A 247 12.02 6.79 -3.98
N TYR A 248 11.70 8.09 -3.85
CA TYR A 248 12.43 9.00 -2.98
C TYR A 248 12.18 8.73 -1.49
N ASP A 249 11.02 8.17 -1.16
CA ASP A 249 10.62 7.93 0.24
C ASP A 249 11.31 6.70 0.85
N ILE A 250 12.00 5.89 0.05
CA ILE A 250 12.61 4.64 0.46
C ILE A 250 14.04 4.49 -0.05
N LYS A 251 14.87 3.78 0.71
CA LYS A 251 16.28 3.53 0.36
C LYS A 251 16.58 2.09 -0.01
N LYS A 252 15.63 1.18 0.19
CA LYS A 252 15.77 -0.24 -0.12
C LYS A 252 14.42 -0.91 -0.29
N PHE A 253 14.41 -1.93 -1.11
CA PHE A 253 13.41 -2.97 -1.15
C PHE A 253 13.85 -4.18 -0.32
N GLU A 254 13.00 -5.19 -0.17
CA GLU A 254 13.31 -6.43 0.52
C GLU A 254 14.54 -7.12 -0.06
N ARG A 255 14.67 -7.08 -1.40
CA ARG A 255 15.73 -7.75 -2.16
C ARG A 255 17.02 -6.93 -2.31
N GLY A 256 17.12 -5.75 -1.70
CA GLY A 256 18.32 -4.92 -1.84
C GLY A 256 18.11 -3.42 -1.80
N ALA A 257 19.22 -2.68 -1.86
CA ALA A 257 19.24 -1.22 -1.79
C ALA A 257 18.78 -0.57 -3.10
N ILE A 258 18.17 0.61 -2.98
CA ILE A 258 17.82 1.48 -4.10
C ILE A 258 18.92 2.52 -4.23
N ALA A 259 19.48 2.67 -5.42
CA ALA A 259 20.45 3.70 -5.75
C ALA A 259 19.82 4.74 -6.69
N ILE A 260 20.04 6.02 -6.40
CA ILE A 260 19.65 7.10 -7.31
C ILE A 260 20.85 7.36 -8.21
N LEU A 261 20.74 7.00 -9.49
CA LEU A 261 21.83 7.17 -10.46
C LEU A 261 21.86 8.58 -11.06
N ASP A 262 20.69 9.19 -11.20
CA ASP A 262 20.52 10.55 -11.69
C ASP A 262 19.18 11.14 -11.22
N ARG A 263 18.94 12.42 -11.53
CA ARG A 263 17.61 13.01 -11.36
C ARG A 263 16.58 12.17 -12.10
N ASP A 264 15.61 11.63 -11.35
CA ASP A 264 14.53 10.75 -11.79
C ASP A 264 15.00 9.43 -12.46
N VAL A 265 16.20 8.94 -12.12
CA VAL A 265 16.70 7.63 -12.57
C VAL A 265 17.10 6.79 -11.36
N PHE A 266 16.38 5.70 -11.15
CA PHE A 266 16.53 4.82 -10.02
C PHE A 266 17.05 3.46 -10.45
N PHE A 267 17.97 2.90 -9.68
CA PHE A 267 18.40 1.52 -9.77
C PHE A 267 17.90 0.75 -8.56
N THR A 268 17.14 -0.31 -8.77
CA THR A 268 16.48 -1.09 -7.70
C THR A 268 16.75 -2.58 -7.86
N PRO A 269 16.65 -3.40 -6.80
CA PRO A 269 16.43 -4.82 -6.99
C PRO A 269 15.02 -5.07 -7.52
N TYR A 270 14.71 -6.32 -7.87
CA TYR A 270 13.38 -6.71 -8.31
C TYR A 270 12.42 -6.56 -7.12
N PRO A 271 11.34 -5.76 -7.25
CA PRO A 271 10.43 -5.47 -6.15
C PRO A 271 9.49 -6.65 -5.84
N THR A 272 8.97 -6.74 -4.63
CA THR A 272 7.81 -7.59 -4.32
C THR A 272 6.52 -7.00 -4.91
N ASP A 273 5.42 -7.73 -4.89
CA ASP A 273 4.15 -7.22 -5.41
C ASP A 273 3.63 -6.00 -4.62
N GLU A 274 3.86 -5.98 -3.31
CA GLU A 274 3.54 -4.83 -2.47
C GLU A 274 4.43 -3.62 -2.81
N GLU A 275 5.73 -3.82 -3.00
CA GLU A 275 6.67 -2.76 -3.36
C GLU A 275 6.40 -2.21 -4.76
N PHE A 276 6.12 -3.10 -5.72
CA PHE A 276 5.75 -2.74 -7.08
C PHE A 276 4.45 -1.93 -7.08
N PHE A 277 3.43 -2.40 -6.36
CA PHE A 277 2.17 -1.68 -6.21
C PHE A 277 2.37 -0.33 -5.53
N GLY A 278 3.06 -0.32 -4.39
CA GLY A 278 3.17 0.83 -3.50
C GLY A 278 4.09 1.94 -3.96
N TYR A 279 5.16 1.66 -4.74
CA TYR A 279 6.17 2.66 -5.12
C TYR A 279 6.35 2.83 -6.63
N ILE A 280 6.13 1.77 -7.42
CA ILE A 280 6.27 1.85 -8.88
C ILE A 280 4.92 2.23 -9.52
N LEU A 281 3.87 1.46 -9.23
CA LEU A 281 2.53 1.72 -9.76
C LEU A 281 1.84 2.89 -9.09
N ASN A 282 1.99 3.09 -7.78
CA ASN A 282 1.43 4.27 -7.11
C ASN A 282 2.26 5.54 -7.38
N GLY A 283 3.57 5.40 -7.60
CA GLY A 283 4.51 6.51 -7.78
C GLY A 283 4.44 7.18 -9.17
N SER A 284 5.45 7.95 -9.55
CA SER A 284 5.49 8.70 -10.82
C SER A 284 6.24 7.98 -11.96
N VAL A 285 6.61 6.71 -11.77
CA VAL A 285 7.43 5.95 -12.73
C VAL A 285 6.76 5.86 -14.10
N LYS A 286 7.53 6.20 -15.15
CA LYS A 286 7.09 6.19 -16.54
C LYS A 286 7.76 5.10 -17.37
N THR A 287 9.01 4.76 -17.03
CA THR A 287 9.77 3.73 -17.75
C THR A 287 10.31 2.69 -16.77
N LEU A 288 10.11 1.42 -17.11
CA LEU A 288 10.67 0.26 -16.43
C LEU A 288 11.72 -0.40 -17.33
N VAL A 289 12.91 -0.63 -16.80
CA VAL A 289 14.03 -1.27 -17.49
C VAL A 289 14.45 -2.51 -16.71
N SER A 290 14.24 -3.68 -17.31
CA SER A 290 14.59 -4.97 -16.71
C SER A 290 15.95 -5.46 -17.21
N LEU A 291 16.88 -5.71 -16.29
CA LEU A 291 18.20 -6.26 -16.60
C LEU A 291 18.25 -7.79 -16.63
N LEU A 292 17.11 -8.44 -16.45
CA LEU A 292 16.97 -9.90 -16.41
C LEU A 292 17.17 -10.53 -17.79
N ASP A 293 17.57 -11.81 -17.82
CA ASP A 293 17.87 -12.51 -19.07
C ASP A 293 16.69 -13.38 -19.54
N PRO A 294 16.04 -13.10 -20.68
CA PRO A 294 14.97 -13.94 -21.22
C PRO A 294 15.43 -15.35 -21.63
N ALA A 295 16.73 -15.58 -21.82
CA ALA A 295 17.27 -16.92 -22.04
C ALA A 295 17.33 -17.75 -20.75
N ASN A 296 17.28 -17.10 -19.57
CA ASN A 296 17.21 -17.76 -18.28
C ASN A 296 15.75 -18.13 -17.96
N LYS A 297 15.49 -19.42 -17.74
CA LYS A 297 14.16 -19.95 -17.43
C LYS A 297 13.58 -19.40 -16.12
N GLU A 298 14.42 -19.04 -15.16
CA GLU A 298 14.00 -18.48 -13.88
C GLU A 298 13.58 -17.01 -13.98
N ASP A 299 14.19 -16.27 -14.91
CA ASP A 299 13.95 -14.85 -15.16
C ASP A 299 12.69 -14.62 -16.02
N LEU A 300 12.43 -15.54 -16.95
CA LEU A 300 11.37 -15.42 -17.94
C LEU A 300 9.97 -15.15 -17.35
N PRO A 301 9.52 -15.81 -16.25
CA PRO A 301 8.24 -15.49 -15.62
C PRO A 301 8.16 -14.04 -15.12
N TRP A 302 9.26 -13.51 -14.57
CA TRP A 302 9.34 -12.14 -14.04
C TRP A 302 9.29 -11.11 -15.16
N ILE A 303 10.05 -11.34 -16.24
CA ILE A 303 10.05 -10.50 -17.45
C ILE A 303 8.64 -10.43 -18.06
N ASN A 304 7.98 -11.58 -18.18
CA ASN A 304 6.62 -11.65 -18.74
C ASN A 304 5.61 -10.89 -17.86
N LYS A 305 5.72 -11.03 -16.54
CA LYS A 305 4.90 -10.29 -15.58
C LYS A 305 5.08 -8.79 -15.73
N GLU A 306 6.32 -8.31 -15.77
CA GLU A 306 6.62 -6.88 -15.90
C GLU A 306 6.17 -6.29 -17.23
N LYS A 307 6.35 -7.05 -18.32
CA LYS A 307 5.89 -6.63 -19.64
C LYS A 307 4.37 -6.48 -19.66
N ALA A 308 3.62 -7.44 -19.09
CA ALA A 308 2.17 -7.38 -18.99
C ALA A 308 1.72 -6.17 -18.16
N ILE A 309 2.32 -5.96 -16.99
CA ILE A 309 2.04 -4.82 -16.11
C ILE A 309 2.38 -3.50 -16.82
N SER A 310 3.52 -3.40 -17.49
CA SER A 310 3.94 -2.16 -18.15
C SER A 310 2.97 -1.73 -19.25
N VAL A 311 2.49 -2.69 -20.06
CA VAL A 311 1.44 -2.44 -21.06
C VAL A 311 0.17 -1.93 -20.38
N LYS A 312 -0.28 -2.61 -19.33
CA LYS A 312 -1.50 -2.28 -18.58
C LYS A 312 -1.51 -0.86 -18.01
N TYR A 313 -0.39 -0.43 -17.43
CA TYR A 313 -0.25 0.87 -16.77
C TYR A 313 0.38 1.96 -17.66
N LYS A 314 0.49 1.73 -18.98
CA LYS A 314 1.12 2.67 -19.94
C LYS A 314 2.56 3.07 -19.55
N MET A 315 3.30 2.16 -18.93
CA MET A 315 4.74 2.35 -18.71
C MET A 315 5.50 1.88 -19.94
N LYS A 316 6.55 2.62 -20.31
CA LYS A 316 7.51 2.12 -21.29
C LYS A 316 8.28 0.96 -20.66
N TYR A 317 8.49 -0.10 -21.41
CA TYR A 317 9.24 -1.27 -20.97
C TYR A 317 10.42 -1.52 -21.90
N ALA A 318 11.60 -1.70 -21.33
CA ALA A 318 12.77 -2.17 -22.05
C ALA A 318 13.41 -3.32 -21.26
N ASN A 319 13.92 -4.33 -21.96
CA ASN A 319 14.65 -5.44 -21.35
C ASN A 319 16.02 -5.57 -22.01
N TYR A 320 17.06 -5.61 -21.19
CA TYR A 320 18.44 -5.76 -21.61
C TYR A 320 19.08 -6.86 -20.78
N SER A 321 19.47 -7.98 -21.39
CA SER A 321 20.10 -9.12 -20.71
C SER A 321 21.51 -8.79 -20.20
N TRP A 322 21.62 -7.94 -19.18
CA TRP A 322 22.88 -7.27 -18.84
C TRP A 322 24.04 -8.25 -18.58
N LYS A 323 23.73 -9.37 -17.93
CA LYS A 323 24.68 -10.43 -17.60
C LYS A 323 25.33 -11.07 -18.85
N THR A 324 24.59 -11.22 -19.94
CA THR A 324 25.03 -11.91 -21.16
C THR A 324 25.46 -10.98 -22.29
N MET A 325 25.39 -9.66 -22.09
CA MET A 325 25.80 -8.66 -23.09
C MET A 325 27.32 -8.43 -23.13
N SER A 326 27.85 -8.18 -24.34
CA SER A 326 29.23 -7.73 -24.54
C SER A 326 29.42 -6.29 -24.05
N ALA A 327 30.67 -5.89 -23.82
CA ALA A 327 31.00 -4.54 -23.35
C ALA A 327 30.53 -3.43 -24.31
N GLU A 328 30.67 -3.61 -25.64
CA GLU A 328 30.18 -2.59 -26.59
C GLU A 328 28.65 -2.46 -26.55
N LYS A 329 27.95 -3.60 -26.43
CA LYS A 329 26.49 -3.62 -26.34
C LYS A 329 25.99 -2.99 -25.03
N LYS A 330 26.71 -3.18 -23.92
CA LYS A 330 26.40 -2.54 -22.62
C LYS A 330 26.45 -1.02 -22.72
N GLU A 331 27.49 -0.46 -23.34
CA GLU A 331 27.58 0.99 -23.53
C GLU A 331 26.49 1.54 -24.45
N ALA A 332 26.16 0.83 -25.52
CA ALA A 332 25.05 1.20 -26.41
C ALA A 332 23.70 1.20 -25.68
N ALA A 333 23.40 0.14 -24.92
CA ALA A 333 22.16 0.04 -24.14
C ALA A 333 22.06 1.13 -23.06
N LEU A 334 23.16 1.47 -22.38
CA LEU A 334 23.16 2.58 -21.41
C LEU A 334 22.84 3.93 -22.06
N LYS A 335 23.41 4.20 -23.24
CA LYS A 335 23.09 5.42 -23.99
C LYS A 335 21.62 5.48 -24.40
N GLU A 336 20.99 4.34 -24.67
CA GLU A 336 19.55 4.26 -24.91
C GLU A 336 18.76 4.49 -23.62
N ILE A 337 19.14 3.82 -22.52
CA ILE A 337 18.49 3.94 -21.21
C ILE A 337 18.49 5.40 -20.72
N MET A 338 19.61 6.12 -20.88
CA MET A 338 19.73 7.52 -20.46
C MET A 338 18.81 8.47 -21.25
N LYS A 339 18.32 8.07 -22.43
CA LYS A 339 17.37 8.83 -23.27
C LYS A 339 15.91 8.45 -23.02
N LEU A 340 15.65 7.42 -22.20
CA LEU A 340 14.30 6.99 -21.89
C LEU A 340 13.53 8.04 -21.10
N GLU A 341 12.21 7.92 -21.11
CA GLU A 341 11.34 8.87 -20.43
C GLU A 341 11.45 8.71 -18.91
N LYS A 342 11.70 9.82 -18.22
CA LYS A 342 11.86 9.87 -16.77
C LYS A 342 10.51 10.19 -16.06
N PRO A 343 10.27 9.71 -14.82
CA PRO A 343 11.15 8.86 -14.04
C PRO A 343 11.31 7.42 -14.54
N ALA A 344 12.57 6.96 -14.58
CA ALA A 344 12.95 5.64 -15.07
C ALA A 344 13.44 4.77 -13.91
N VAL A 345 12.92 3.54 -13.83
CA VAL A 345 13.35 2.52 -12.87
C VAL A 345 14.05 1.43 -13.62
N ILE A 346 15.33 1.24 -13.31
CA ILE A 346 16.15 0.15 -13.80
C ILE A 346 16.27 -0.86 -12.68
N HIS A 347 16.09 -2.14 -12.98
CA HIS A 347 16.21 -3.16 -11.95
C HIS A 347 16.90 -4.43 -12.44
N ALA A 348 17.55 -5.09 -11.48
CA ALA A 348 18.06 -6.45 -11.59
C ALA A 348 17.46 -7.30 -10.46
N PHE A 349 17.70 -8.62 -10.43
CA PHE A 349 17.03 -9.45 -9.42
C PHE A 349 17.45 -9.09 -7.97
N LEU A 350 18.75 -9.01 -7.70
CA LEU A 350 19.33 -8.66 -6.39
C LEU A 350 20.28 -7.49 -6.55
N SER A 351 20.22 -6.48 -5.68
CA SER A 351 21.04 -5.27 -5.83
C SER A 351 22.54 -5.48 -5.57
N GLN A 352 22.94 -6.64 -5.03
CA GLN A 352 24.32 -6.97 -4.65
C GLN A 352 25.02 -7.89 -5.65
N SER A 353 24.33 -8.33 -6.71
CA SER A 353 24.97 -9.21 -7.68
C SER A 353 26.07 -8.48 -8.47
N PRO A 354 27.13 -9.18 -8.93
CA PRO A 354 28.23 -8.56 -9.68
C PRO A 354 27.77 -7.75 -10.89
N GLU A 355 26.73 -8.23 -11.60
CA GLU A 355 26.14 -7.53 -12.74
C GLU A 355 25.53 -6.16 -12.38
N CYS A 356 25.11 -5.97 -11.14
CA CYS A 356 24.56 -4.70 -10.66
C CYS A 356 25.65 -3.67 -10.43
N VAL A 357 26.76 -4.09 -9.82
CA VAL A 357 27.94 -3.24 -9.60
C VAL A 357 28.49 -2.80 -10.96
N ASP A 358 28.66 -3.76 -11.88
CA ASP A 358 29.09 -3.48 -13.26
C ASP A 358 28.15 -2.50 -14.00
N PHE A 359 26.83 -2.64 -13.85
CA PHE A 359 25.87 -1.70 -14.42
C PHE A 359 26.04 -0.28 -13.86
N VAL A 360 26.06 -0.14 -12.54
CA VAL A 360 26.16 1.16 -11.86
C VAL A 360 27.47 1.86 -12.17
N ASP A 361 28.59 1.13 -12.17
CA ASP A 361 29.91 1.67 -12.50
C ASP A 361 29.97 2.13 -13.95
N THR A 362 29.43 1.34 -14.87
CA THR A 362 29.40 1.70 -16.30
C THR A 362 28.50 2.91 -16.54
N TYR A 363 27.34 2.98 -15.86
CA TYR A 363 26.44 4.13 -15.92
C TYR A 363 27.15 5.42 -15.46
N ASN A 364 27.81 5.39 -14.31
CA ASN A 364 28.51 6.54 -13.74
C ASN A 364 29.68 6.98 -14.63
N ARG A 365 30.42 6.03 -15.20
CA ARG A 365 31.52 6.32 -16.14
C ARG A 365 31.02 7.04 -17.40
N LEU A 366 29.89 6.61 -17.96
CA LEU A 366 29.32 7.24 -19.14
C LEU A 366 28.71 8.62 -18.84
N LYS A 367 28.14 8.82 -17.65
CA LYS A 367 27.61 10.10 -17.21
C LYS A 367 28.70 11.16 -17.00
N ALA A 368 29.90 10.75 -16.61
CA ALA A 368 31.03 11.65 -16.37
C ALA A 368 31.78 12.09 -17.65
N ARG A 369 31.47 11.47 -18.79
CA ARG A 369 31.97 11.85 -20.12
C ARG A 369 30.96 12.79 -20.79
#